data_AF-A0A382MSX0-F1
#
_entry.id   AF-A0A382MSX0-F1
#
_cell.length_a   1.000
_cell.length_b   1.000
_cell.length_c   1.000
_cell.angle_alpha   90.00
_cell.angle_beta   90.00
_cell.angle_gamma   90.00
#
_symmetry.space_group_name_H-M   'P 1'
#
loop_
_entity.id
_entity.type
_entity.pdbx_description
1 polymer ?
#
loop_
_entity_poly.entity_id
_entity_poly.type
_entity_poly.pdbx_seq_one_letter_code
_entity_poly.pdbx_strand_id
1 'polypeptide(L)' 'MTNDAKYPVRPETAAAAHVTNVDYQALYKRSIDEPEQFWAEQAESYLSWFQKWDRVMHCDFRSGRIQWFDGG' A
#
# COMPACT_ATOMS: atom_id res chain seq x y z
N MET A 1 -27.82 7.71 18.29
CA MET A 1 -26.53 7.67 19.02
C MET A 1 -25.84 6.39 18.61
N THR A 2 -24.93 6.45 17.65
CA THR A 2 -24.16 5.27 17.23
C THR A 2 -23.14 4.97 18.33
N ASN A 3 -23.09 3.72 18.80
CA ASN A 3 -22.17 3.29 19.84
C ASN A 3 -20.73 3.31 19.29
N ASP A 4 -19.82 4.07 19.93
CA ASP A 4 -18.44 4.29 19.49
C ASP A 4 -17.43 3.35 20.20
N ALA A 5 -17.91 2.16 20.59
CA ALA A 5 -17.10 1.19 21.30
C ALA A 5 -15.95 0.67 20.43
N LYS A 6 -14.70 0.93 20.87
CA LYS A 6 -13.49 0.40 20.25
C LYS A 6 -13.11 -0.92 20.92
N TYR A 7 -12.92 -1.96 20.12
CA TYR A 7 -12.51 -3.28 20.61
C TYR A 7 -11.03 -3.52 20.28
N PRO A 8 -10.20 -3.89 21.26
CA PRO A 8 -8.80 -4.21 21.00
C PRO A 8 -8.69 -5.48 20.15
N VAL A 9 -7.62 -5.54 19.35
CA VAL A 9 -7.26 -6.76 18.62
C VAL A 9 -6.88 -7.84 19.62
N ARG A 10 -7.33 -9.07 19.37
CA ARG A 10 -7.01 -10.19 20.26
C ARG A 10 -5.51 -10.51 20.24
N PRO A 11 -4.88 -10.88 21.36
CA PRO A 11 -3.43 -11.12 21.43
C PRO A 11 -2.91 -12.13 20.39
N GLU A 12 -3.65 -13.21 20.16
CA GLU A 12 -3.30 -14.24 19.19
C GLU A 12 -3.28 -13.71 17.75
N THR A 13 -4.17 -12.77 17.41
CA THR A 13 -4.19 -12.10 16.10
C THR A 13 -3.05 -11.10 16.00
N ALA A 14 -2.79 -10.34 17.06
CA ALA A 14 -1.70 -9.36 17.09
C ALA A 14 -0.32 -10.02 16.92
N ALA A 15 -0.12 -11.21 17.48
CA ALA A 15 1.13 -11.96 17.37
C ALA A 15 1.39 -12.55 15.97
N ALA A 16 0.34 -12.82 15.20
CA ALA A 16 0.44 -13.41 13.86
C ALA A 16 0.27 -12.40 12.71
N ALA A 17 -0.01 -11.12 13.02
CA ALA A 17 -0.23 -10.09 12.03
C ALA A 17 1.07 -9.68 11.32
N HIS A 18 0.96 -9.32 10.04
CA HIS A 18 2.11 -8.86 9.25
C HIS A 18 2.58 -7.45 9.60
N VAL A 19 1.75 -6.66 10.30
CA VAL A 19 2.04 -5.28 10.68
C VAL A 19 1.44 -4.98 12.04
N THR A 20 2.16 -4.20 12.84
CA THR A 20 1.59 -3.55 14.02
C THR A 20 0.89 -2.24 13.61
N ASN A 21 0.18 -1.60 14.54
CA ASN A 21 -0.42 -0.28 14.26
C ASN A 21 0.65 0.79 13.97
N VAL A 22 1.82 0.71 14.60
CA VAL A 22 2.93 1.64 14.35
C VAL A 22 3.48 1.43 12.94
N ASP A 23 3.69 0.16 12.56
CA ASP A 23 4.16 -0.18 11.21
C ASP A 23 3.15 0.24 10.15
N TYR A 24 1.86 -0.03 10.37
CA TYR A 24 0.78 0.40 9.48
C TYR A 24 0.80 1.91 9.25
N GLN A 25 0.89 2.71 10.32
CA GLN A 25 0.90 4.17 10.20
C GLN A 25 2.12 4.67 9.42
N ALA A 26 3.30 4.07 9.64
CA ALA A 26 4.52 4.41 8.92
C ALA A 26 4.44 4.02 7.42
N LEU A 27 4.01 2.78 7.12
CA LEU A 27 3.85 2.28 5.76
C LEU A 27 2.78 3.07 5.00
N TYR A 28 1.65 3.34 5.64
CA TYR A 28 0.59 4.15 5.05
C TYR A 28 1.08 5.55 4.71
N LYS A 29 1.79 6.21 5.64
CA LYS A 29 2.37 7.53 5.37
C LYS A 29 3.30 7.51 4.16
N ARG A 30 4.23 6.53 4.08
CA ARG A 30 5.11 6.36 2.91
C ARG A 30 4.33 6.10 1.62
N SER A 31 3.28 5.28 1.66
CA SER A 31 2.48 4.97 0.47
C SER A 31 1.76 6.18 -0.15
N ILE A 32 1.59 7.25 0.62
CA ILE A 32 0.92 8.49 0.21
C ILE A 32 1.93 9.60 -0.10
N ASP A 33 2.96 9.77 0.76
CA ASP A 33 3.94 10.83 0.61
C ASP A 33 5.00 10.51 -0.47
N GLU A 34 5.34 9.23 -0.62
CA GLU A 34 6.37 8.72 -1.55
C GLU A 34 5.82 7.55 -2.40
N PRO A 35 4.68 7.74 -3.11
CA PRO A 35 3.91 6.62 -3.68
C PRO A 35 4.68 5.84 -4.73
N GLU A 36 5.43 6.50 -5.63
CA GLU A 36 6.19 5.81 -6.68
C GLU A 36 7.27 4.89 -6.11
N GLN A 37 8.00 5.35 -5.10
CA GLN A 37 9.07 4.56 -4.48
C GLN A 37 8.48 3.39 -3.69
N PHE A 38 7.47 3.67 -2.86
CA PHE A 38 6.80 2.65 -2.07
C PHE A 38 6.22 1.54 -2.95
N TRP A 39 5.42 1.89 -3.96
CA TRP A 39 4.76 0.88 -4.78
C TRP A 39 5.72 0.14 -5.72
N ALA A 40 6.84 0.74 -6.12
CA ALA A 40 7.92 0.02 -6.79
C ALA A 40 8.51 -1.07 -5.89
N GLU A 41 8.90 -0.73 -4.66
CA GLU A 41 9.47 -1.68 -3.68
C GLU A 41 8.52 -2.87 -3.43
N GLN A 42 7.22 -2.58 -3.26
CA GLN A 42 6.22 -3.61 -3.05
C GLN A 42 6.06 -4.51 -4.30
N ALA A 43 5.96 -3.91 -5.49
CA ALA A 43 5.82 -4.68 -6.73
C ALA A 43 7.04 -5.56 -7.04
N GLU A 44 8.25 -5.10 -6.71
CA GLU A 44 9.47 -5.92 -6.83
C GLU A 44 9.52 -7.06 -5.82
N SER A 45 9.03 -6.82 -4.59
CA SER A 45 9.11 -7.79 -3.49
C SER A 45 8.09 -8.93 -3.63
N TYR A 46 6.91 -8.64 -4.18
CA TYR A 46 5.77 -9.57 -4.15
C TYR A 46 5.39 -10.15 -5.51
N LEU A 47 5.88 -9.60 -6.62
CA LEU A 47 5.53 -10.04 -7.96
C LEU A 47 6.79 -10.40 -8.75
N SER A 48 6.68 -11.45 -9.56
CA SER A 48 7.72 -11.84 -10.51
C SER A 48 7.39 -11.27 -11.88
N TRP A 49 8.28 -10.46 -12.41
CA TRP A 49 8.09 -9.74 -13.67
C TRP A 49 8.89 -10.37 -14.80
N PHE A 50 8.27 -10.53 -15.96
CA PHE A 50 9.00 -10.90 -17.18
C PHE A 50 9.78 -9.70 -17.73
N GLN A 51 9.18 -8.51 -17.65
CA GLN A 51 9.79 -7.23 -17.95
C GLN A 51 9.41 -6.23 -16.84
N LYS A 52 10.38 -5.40 -16.43
CA LYS A 52 10.12 -4.37 -15.43
C LYS A 52 9.44 -3.17 -16.11
N TRP A 53 8.48 -2.57 -15.41
CA TRP A 53 7.80 -1.35 -15.86
C TRP A 53 8.77 -0.18 -16.08
N ASP A 54 8.37 0.74 -16.95
CA ASP A 54 9.07 2.01 -17.17
C ASP A 54 8.58 3.08 -16.18
N ARG A 55 7.30 3.02 -15.78
CA ARG A 55 6.69 3.96 -14.84
C ARG A 55 5.77 3.27 -13.85
N VAL A 56 5.97 3.56 -12.56
CA VAL A 56 5.18 2.95 -11.47
C VAL A 56 3.72 3.39 -11.50
N MET A 57 3.44 4.67 -11.73
CA MET A 57 2.06 5.16 -11.80
C MET A 57 1.93 6.41 -12.69
N HIS A 58 0.76 6.57 -13.30
CA HIS A 58 0.35 7.78 -13.99
C HIS A 58 -1.15 7.97 -13.78
N CYS A 59 -1.50 8.91 -12.91
CA CYS A 59 -2.87 9.10 -12.43
C CYS A 59 -3.34 10.53 -12.68
N ASP A 60 -4.17 10.71 -13.70
CA ASP A 60 -4.92 11.94 -13.93
C ASP A 60 -6.39 11.74 -13.56
N PHE A 61 -6.75 12.21 -12.35
CA PHE A 61 -8.12 12.13 -11.85
C PHE A 61 -9.10 13.05 -12.58
N ARG A 62 -8.63 14.06 -13.33
CA ARG A 62 -9.52 14.96 -14.09
C ARG A 62 -10.03 14.26 -15.35
N SER A 63 -9.15 13.53 -16.04
CA SER A 63 -9.54 12.74 -17.22
C SER A 63 -9.97 11.31 -16.87
N GLY A 64 -9.77 10.87 -15.63
CA GLY A 64 -10.04 9.50 -15.19
C GLY A 64 -9.03 8.48 -15.72
N ARG A 65 -7.87 8.93 -16.21
CA ARG A 65 -6.81 8.06 -16.71
C ARG A 65 -5.88 7.66 -15.58
N ILE A 66 -5.99 6.40 -15.16
CA ILE A 66 -5.24 5.82 -14.05
C ILE A 66 -4.48 4.61 -14.58
N GLN A 67 -3.16 4.65 -14.53
CA GLN A 67 -2.27 3.57 -14.98
C GLN A 67 -1.26 3.25 -13.88
N TRP A 68 -0.93 1.96 -13.74
CA TRP A 68 0.03 1.43 -12.78
C TRP A 68 0.97 0.47 -13.48
N PHE A 69 2.26 0.54 -13.14
CA PHE A 69 3.34 -0.31 -13.66
C PHE A 69 3.35 -0.36 -15.21
N ASP A 70 3.27 0.81 -15.84
CA ASP A 70 3.19 0.95 -17.30
C ASP A 70 4.52 0.53 -17.97
N GLY A 71 4.41 -0.22 -19.07
CA GLY A 71 5.54 -0.80 -19.81
C GLY A 71 6.07 -2.15 -19.28
N GLY A 72 5.47 -2.71 -18.23
CA GLY A 72 5.84 -3.99 -17.61
C GLY A 72 4.91 -5.16 -17.92
#